data_AF-A0A832FMG4-F1
#
_entry.id   AF-A0A832FMG4-F1
#
_cell.length_a   1.000
_cell.length_b   1.000
_cell.length_c   1.000
_cell.angle_alpha   90.00
_cell.angle_beta   90.00
_cell.angle_gamma   90.00
#
_symmetry.space_group_name_H-M   'P 1'
#
loop_
_entity.id
_entity.type
_entity.pdbx_description
1 polymer ?
#
loop_
_entity_poly.entity_id
_entity_poly.type
_entity_poly.pdbx_seq_one_letter_code
_entity_poly.pdbx_strand_id
1 'polypeptide(L)'
;MQVSASFSGVGRVIRASYTLAHGISPGVALLDMVPQAGFQPAAGTLVLECGGTRLEFPDCLPVRLGSIDTQGGTAWRLVLLDRRWRWWYGRAAGRYNLRYEDGRLIEAVHSGPPEDAAWNTLASPRTLAALLLDELGEQAYDVSALPDEPRPRQEWDGLAPAAALA
;
A
#
# COMPACT_ATOMS: atom_id res chain seq x y z
N MET A 1 -6.60 -20.82 -23.85
CA MET A 1 -6.59 -19.78 -22.80
C MET A 1 -5.35 -18.95 -23.02
N GLN A 2 -5.50 -17.67 -23.38
CA GLN A 2 -4.35 -16.79 -23.59
C GLN A 2 -4.00 -16.16 -22.24
N VAL A 3 -2.73 -16.25 -21.86
CA VAL A 3 -2.17 -15.58 -20.69
C VAL A 3 -1.21 -14.53 -21.21
N SER A 4 -1.39 -13.28 -20.80
CA SER A 4 -0.50 -12.18 -21.15
C SER A 4 -0.16 -11.36 -19.92
N ALA A 5 0.99 -10.70 -19.99
CA ALA A 5 1.44 -9.78 -18.98
C ALA A 5 2.06 -8.55 -19.66
N SER A 6 1.87 -7.38 -19.08
CA SER A 6 2.48 -6.14 -19.52
C SER A 6 2.90 -5.28 -18.34
N PHE A 7 3.94 -4.49 -18.52
CA PHE A 7 4.41 -3.53 -17.54
C PHE A 7 4.80 -2.22 -18.24
N SER A 8 4.55 -1.10 -17.59
CA SER A 8 4.87 0.22 -18.13
C SER A 8 6.34 0.30 -18.59
N GLY A 9 6.55 0.70 -19.84
CA GLY A 9 7.89 0.83 -20.43
C GLY A 9 8.56 -0.48 -20.88
N VAL A 10 7.95 -1.65 -20.66
CA VAL A 10 8.46 -2.95 -21.14
C VAL A 10 7.88 -3.27 -22.51
N GLY A 11 8.75 -3.50 -23.50
CA GLY A 11 8.34 -3.74 -24.88
C GLY A 11 7.66 -5.10 -25.09
N ARG A 12 8.23 -6.18 -24.54
CA ARG A 12 7.63 -7.52 -24.61
C ARG A 12 7.99 -8.38 -23.41
N VAL A 13 6.96 -8.86 -22.72
CA VAL A 13 7.07 -9.86 -21.66
C VAL A 13 6.99 -11.26 -22.28
N ILE A 14 7.94 -12.12 -21.89
CA ILE A 14 8.03 -13.54 -22.27
C ILE A 14 7.30 -14.40 -21.25
N ARG A 15 7.51 -14.11 -19.96
CA ARG A 15 6.92 -14.85 -18.84
C ARG A 15 6.70 -13.92 -17.66
N ALA A 16 5.63 -14.15 -16.91
CA ALA A 16 5.35 -13.45 -15.66
C ALA A 16 4.96 -14.44 -14.56
N SER A 17 5.34 -14.14 -13.33
CA SER A 17 4.81 -14.80 -12.14
C SER A 17 4.65 -13.78 -11.03
N TYR A 18 3.62 -13.93 -10.20
CA TYR A 18 3.38 -13.06 -9.06
C TYR A 18 3.16 -13.89 -7.80
N THR A 19 3.82 -13.48 -6.72
CA THR A 19 3.67 -14.05 -5.38
C THR A 19 3.00 -13.00 -4.49
N LEU A 20 1.78 -13.29 -4.06
CA LEU A 20 1.05 -12.47 -3.11
C LEU A 20 1.63 -12.66 -1.70
N ALA A 21 2.15 -11.59 -1.11
CA ALA A 21 2.44 -11.55 0.32
C ALA A 21 1.19 -11.16 1.13
N HIS A 22 1.05 -11.69 2.34
CA HIS A 22 -0.04 -11.33 3.26
C HIS A 22 0.36 -10.15 4.16
N GLY A 23 -0.64 -9.37 4.59
CA GLY A 23 -0.44 -8.22 5.46
C GLY A 23 0.38 -7.12 4.81
N ILE A 24 1.38 -6.64 5.55
CA ILE A 24 2.12 -5.40 5.24
C ILE A 24 3.34 -5.58 4.36
N SER A 25 3.73 -6.82 4.07
CA SER A 25 4.87 -7.08 3.18
C SER A 25 4.44 -6.94 1.71
N PRO A 26 5.26 -6.32 0.84
CA PRO A 26 4.94 -6.24 -0.58
C PRO A 26 4.92 -7.61 -1.24
N GLY A 27 3.99 -7.80 -2.17
CA GLY A 27 4.01 -8.91 -3.11
C GLY A 27 5.10 -8.70 -4.16
N VAL A 28 5.55 -9.80 -4.76
CA VAL A 28 6.69 -9.80 -5.69
C VAL A 28 6.25 -10.32 -7.05
N ALA A 29 6.50 -9.54 -8.10
CA ALA A 29 6.37 -10.01 -9.47
C ALA A 29 7.75 -10.27 -10.10
N LEU A 30 7.85 -11.33 -10.88
CA LEU A 30 9.00 -11.64 -11.72
C LEU A 30 8.55 -11.58 -13.17
N LEU A 31 9.18 -10.71 -13.95
CA LEU A 31 8.94 -10.58 -15.39
C LEU A 31 10.18 -10.97 -16.15
N ASP A 32 10.09 -12.02 -16.96
CA ASP A 32 11.09 -12.32 -17.98
C ASP A 32 10.67 -11.57 -19.25
N MET A 33 11.57 -10.74 -19.80
CA MET A 33 11.32 -9.86 -20.94
C MET A 33 12.44 -9.92 -21.96
N VAL A 34 12.15 -9.47 -23.17
CA VAL A 34 13.19 -9.32 -24.20
C VAL A 34 14.14 -8.18 -23.82
N PRO A 35 15.45 -8.29 -24.08
CA PRO A 35 16.37 -7.16 -23.98
C PRO A 35 15.92 -6.02 -24.88
N GLN A 36 15.94 -4.79 -24.37
CA GLN A 36 15.55 -3.60 -25.13
C GLN A 36 16.54 -2.45 -24.85
N ALA A 37 17.03 -1.80 -25.90
CA ALA A 37 18.04 -0.75 -25.77
C ALA A 37 17.49 0.48 -25.04
N GLY A 38 18.28 1.08 -24.15
CA GLY A 38 17.90 2.31 -23.42
C GLY A 38 16.82 2.12 -22.35
N PHE A 39 16.50 0.88 -21.95
CA PHE A 39 15.51 0.65 -20.89
C PHE A 39 16.00 1.20 -19.56
N GLN A 40 15.17 2.05 -18.96
CA GLN A 40 15.34 2.51 -17.58
C GLN A 40 14.10 2.09 -16.79
N PRO A 41 14.24 1.13 -15.85
CA PRO A 41 13.12 0.71 -15.02
C PRO A 41 12.58 1.89 -14.20
N ALA A 42 11.29 2.16 -14.34
CA ALA A 42 10.56 3.14 -13.55
C ALA A 42 9.33 2.51 -12.90
N ALA A 43 8.81 3.13 -11.85
CA ALA A 43 7.56 2.70 -11.25
C ALA A 43 6.42 2.75 -12.28
N GLY A 44 5.51 1.77 -12.22
CA GLY A 44 4.49 1.62 -13.25
C GLY A 44 3.42 0.61 -12.90
N THR A 45 2.53 0.34 -13.85
CA THR A 45 1.43 -0.62 -13.66
C THR A 45 1.79 -1.96 -14.27
N LEU A 46 1.70 -3.03 -13.49
CA LEU A 46 1.73 -4.41 -13.97
C LEU A 46 0.30 -4.85 -14.25
N VAL A 47 0.05 -5.37 -15.45
CA VAL A 47 -1.22 -5.96 -15.83
C VAL A 47 -1.00 -7.44 -16.12
N LEU A 48 -1.80 -8.30 -15.49
CA LEU A 48 -1.87 -9.73 -15.75
C LEU A 48 -3.25 -10.05 -16.32
N GLU A 49 -3.31 -10.72 -17.46
CA GLU A 49 -4.56 -11.10 -18.10
C GLU A 49 -4.59 -12.62 -18.33
N CYS A 50 -5.65 -13.27 -17.86
CA CYS A 50 -5.82 -14.71 -17.95
C CYS A 50 -7.30 -15.08 -18.10
N GLY A 51 -7.66 -15.67 -19.24
CA GLY A 51 -9.03 -16.18 -19.46
C GLY A 51 -10.13 -15.13 -19.30
N GLY A 52 -9.89 -13.88 -19.72
CA GLY A 52 -10.82 -12.76 -19.59
C GLY A 52 -10.80 -12.06 -18.23
N THR A 53 -10.06 -12.58 -17.25
CA THR A 53 -9.80 -11.87 -15.99
C THR A 53 -8.58 -10.98 -16.17
N ARG A 54 -8.71 -9.71 -15.80
CA ARG A 54 -7.64 -8.71 -15.81
C ARG A 54 -7.35 -8.27 -14.38
N LEU A 55 -6.09 -8.44 -13.96
CA LEU A 55 -5.58 -7.98 -12.67
C LEU A 55 -4.60 -6.84 -12.92
N GLU A 56 -4.85 -5.71 -12.26
CA GLU A 56 -4.00 -4.53 -12.35
C GLU A 56 -3.32 -4.28 -11.01
N PHE A 57 -2.00 -4.15 -11.06
CA PHE A 57 -1.16 -3.80 -9.92
C PHE A 57 -0.53 -2.45 -10.22
N PRO A 58 -1.17 -1.33 -9.82
CA PRO A 58 -0.61 -0.02 -10.02
C PRO A 58 0.62 0.18 -9.11
N ASP A 59 1.43 1.19 -9.46
CA ASP A 59 2.54 1.66 -8.62
C ASP A 59 3.56 0.60 -8.22
N CYS A 60 3.77 -0.41 -9.07
CA CYS A 60 4.81 -1.41 -8.87
C CYS A 60 6.21 -0.78 -9.02
N LEU A 61 7.12 -1.07 -8.09
CA LEU A 61 8.50 -0.58 -8.09
C LEU A 61 9.45 -1.64 -8.65
N PRO A 62 10.23 -1.34 -9.71
CA PRO A 62 11.34 -2.19 -10.12
C PRO A 62 12.48 -2.11 -9.12
N VAL A 63 12.89 -3.26 -8.59
CA VAL A 63 13.95 -3.35 -7.58
C VAL A 63 15.20 -4.08 -8.06
N ARG A 64 15.09 -4.84 -9.16
CA ARG A 64 16.22 -5.54 -9.76
C ARG A 64 15.98 -5.81 -11.24
N LEU A 65 17.00 -5.59 -12.05
CA LEU A 65 17.07 -6.03 -13.44
C LEU A 65 18.34 -6.87 -13.61
N GLY A 66 18.23 -8.03 -14.25
CA GLY A 66 19.38 -8.88 -14.54
C GLY A 66 19.18 -9.72 -15.79
N SER A 67 20.27 -10.16 -16.41
CA SER A 67 20.21 -11.09 -17.54
C SER A 67 20.03 -12.52 -17.05
N ILE A 68 19.25 -13.30 -17.80
CA ILE A 68 19.08 -14.74 -17.61
C ILE A 68 19.28 -15.45 -18.95
N ASP A 69 19.91 -16.62 -18.90
CA ASP A 69 20.04 -17.47 -20.06
C ASP A 69 18.78 -18.33 -20.23
N THR A 70 18.30 -18.41 -21.47
CA THR A 70 17.16 -19.23 -21.86
C THR A 70 17.56 -20.14 -23.01
N GLN A 71 16.80 -21.20 -23.28
CA GLN A 71 17.08 -22.11 -24.39
C GLN A 71 17.13 -21.41 -25.77
N GLY A 72 16.56 -20.20 -25.89
CA GLY A 72 16.52 -19.41 -27.13
C GLY A 72 17.42 -18.16 -27.14
N GLY A 73 18.33 -18.01 -26.17
CA GLY A 73 19.22 -16.84 -26.04
C GLY A 73 19.08 -16.12 -24.69
N THR A 74 19.49 -14.85 -24.63
CA THR A 74 19.45 -14.04 -23.41
C THR A 74 18.11 -13.34 -23.25
N ALA A 75 17.49 -13.46 -22.08
CA ALA A 75 16.36 -12.64 -21.65
C ALA A 75 16.77 -11.77 -20.46
N TRP A 76 15.95 -10.78 -20.13
CA TRP A 76 16.11 -9.99 -18.91
C TRP A 76 15.02 -10.37 -17.90
N ARG A 77 15.39 -10.47 -16.63
CA ARG A 77 14.47 -10.64 -15.51
C ARG A 77 14.37 -9.33 -14.74
N LEU A 78 13.16 -8.79 -14.68
CA LEU A 78 12.76 -7.65 -13.86
C LEU A 78 12.02 -8.15 -12.62
N VAL A 79 12.49 -7.74 -11.45
CA VAL A 79 11.81 -7.98 -10.17
C VAL A 79 11.06 -6.72 -9.79
N LEU A 80 9.76 -6.86 -9.54
CA LEU A 80 8.86 -5.78 -9.12
C LEU A 80 8.33 -6.05 -7.71
N LEU A 81 8.22 -5.00 -6.91
CA LEU A 81 7.40 -5.00 -5.69
C LEU A 81 6.06 -4.32 -5.99
N ASP A 82 4.95 -4.84 -5.47
CA ASP A 82 3.65 -4.14 -5.55
C ASP A 82 3.62 -2.86 -4.70
N ARG A 83 2.59 -2.04 -4.88
CA ARG A 83 2.44 -0.70 -4.26
C ARG A 83 2.72 -0.63 -2.76
N ARG A 84 2.63 -1.74 -2.03
CA ARG A 84 2.94 -1.80 -0.59
C ARG A 84 4.42 -1.54 -0.28
N TRP A 85 5.31 -1.49 -1.26
CA TRP A 85 6.68 -0.99 -1.04
C TRP A 85 6.67 0.44 -0.43
N ARG A 86 5.64 1.24 -0.73
CA ARG A 86 5.46 2.58 -0.17
C ARG A 86 5.25 2.55 1.34
N TRP A 87 4.69 1.46 1.87
CA TRP A 87 4.32 1.32 3.27
C TRP A 87 5.53 1.32 4.20
N TRP A 88 6.72 1.01 3.69
CA TRP A 88 7.98 1.11 4.43
C TRP A 88 8.33 2.56 4.82
N TYR A 89 7.80 3.54 4.10
CA TYR A 89 8.15 4.96 4.24
C TYR A 89 7.07 5.79 4.94
N GLY A 90 5.87 5.24 5.13
CA GLY A 90 4.78 5.94 5.83
C GLY A 90 5.14 6.28 7.27
N ARG A 91 4.62 7.41 7.76
CA ARG A 91 4.76 7.85 9.16
C ARG A 91 3.44 8.45 9.62
N ALA A 92 2.86 7.87 10.67
CA ALA A 92 1.68 8.44 11.32
C ALA A 92 2.07 9.06 12.65
N ALA A 93 1.46 10.22 12.93
CA ALA A 93 1.56 10.88 14.22
C ALA A 93 0.17 11.34 14.65
N GLY A 94 -0.13 11.25 15.95
CA GLY A 94 -1.41 11.69 16.47
C GLY A 94 -1.74 11.10 17.83
N ARG A 95 -2.69 11.74 18.52
CA ARG A 95 -3.22 11.29 19.80
C ARG A 95 -4.72 11.14 19.68
N TYR A 96 -5.23 9.93 19.91
CA TYR A 96 -6.63 9.58 19.72
C TYR A 96 -7.21 8.89 20.94
N ASN A 97 -8.50 9.10 21.15
CA ASN A 97 -9.30 8.57 22.24
C ASN A 97 -8.65 8.84 23.60
N LEU A 98 -8.16 10.07 23.79
CA LEU A 98 -7.69 10.54 25.09
C LEU A 98 -8.86 10.60 26.06
N ARG A 99 -8.57 10.45 27.35
CA ARG A 99 -9.59 10.46 28.41
C ARG A 99 -9.24 11.51 29.46
N TYR A 100 -10.27 12.15 30.00
CA TYR A 100 -10.15 12.93 31.23
C TYR A 100 -9.86 12.01 32.43
N GLU A 101 -9.51 12.59 33.58
CA GLU A 101 -9.27 11.83 34.83
C GLU A 101 -10.48 10.97 35.25
N ASP A 102 -11.69 11.39 34.90
CA ASP A 102 -12.94 10.67 35.17
C ASP A 102 -13.22 9.51 34.18
N GLY A 103 -12.34 9.28 33.22
CA GLY A 103 -12.44 8.20 32.24
C GLY A 103 -13.29 8.51 31.00
N ARG A 104 -13.94 9.69 30.93
CA ARG A 104 -14.69 10.13 29.73
C ARG A 104 -13.74 10.49 28.59
N LEU A 105 -14.15 10.19 27.35
CA LEU A 105 -13.38 10.53 26.16
C LEU A 105 -13.35 12.05 25.94
N ILE A 106 -12.21 12.56 25.46
CA ILE A 106 -12.06 13.96 25.07
C ILE A 106 -12.60 14.13 23.65
N GLU A 107 -13.84 14.63 23.58
CA GLU A 107 -14.56 14.95 22.36
C GLU A 107 -14.54 16.47 22.11
N ALA A 108 -14.70 16.91 20.85
CA ALA A 108 -14.86 18.34 20.59
C ALA A 108 -16.09 18.89 21.31
N VAL A 109 -15.87 19.67 22.35
CA VAL A 109 -16.95 20.40 23.03
C VAL A 109 -17.32 21.59 22.14
N HIS A 110 -18.38 21.48 21.34
CA HIS A 110 -18.90 22.60 20.54
C HIS A 110 -19.73 23.59 21.38
N SER A 111 -19.27 23.94 22.59
CA SER A 111 -20.04 24.77 23.53
C SER A 111 -19.21 25.72 24.40
N GLY A 112 -17.97 26.04 23.99
CA GLY A 112 -17.10 27.01 24.68
C GLY A 112 -16.55 28.10 23.75
N PRO A 113 -16.03 29.22 24.28
CA PRO A 113 -15.48 30.32 23.49
C PRO A 113 -14.29 29.86 22.61
N PRO A 114 -14.05 30.53 21.47
CA PRO A 114 -13.12 30.09 20.41
C PRO A 114 -11.63 30.03 20.80
N GLU A 115 -11.27 30.47 22.00
CA GLU A 115 -9.90 30.43 22.55
C GLU A 115 -9.51 29.06 23.11
N ASP A 116 -10.50 28.20 23.41
CA ASP A 116 -10.32 26.78 23.71
C ASP A 116 -10.53 25.98 22.43
N ALA A 117 -9.50 25.91 21.57
CA ALA A 117 -9.55 25.06 20.38
C ALA A 117 -10.01 23.65 20.80
N ALA A 118 -11.21 23.25 20.39
CA ALA A 118 -11.82 22.00 20.81
C ALA A 118 -10.98 20.82 20.29
N TRP A 119 -10.14 20.25 21.15
CA TRP A 119 -9.33 19.08 20.82
C TRP A 119 -10.26 17.87 20.69
N ASN A 120 -10.79 17.61 19.49
CA ASN A 120 -11.47 16.35 19.25
C ASN A 120 -10.43 15.25 19.05
N THR A 121 -10.29 14.39 20.04
CA THR A 121 -9.41 13.22 19.92
C THR A 121 -10.19 11.95 19.55
N LEU A 122 -11.51 12.03 19.43
CA LEU A 122 -12.36 10.87 19.17
C LEU A 122 -12.12 10.31 17.77
N ALA A 123 -11.72 9.05 17.71
CA ALA A 123 -11.57 8.31 16.46
C ALA A 123 -11.96 6.85 16.63
N SER A 124 -12.89 6.37 15.80
CA SER A 124 -13.26 4.96 15.78
C SER A 124 -12.15 4.11 15.11
N PRO A 125 -12.12 2.78 15.31
CA PRO A 125 -11.21 1.90 14.57
C PRO A 125 -11.29 2.11 13.06
N ARG A 126 -12.50 2.34 12.53
CA ARG A 126 -12.73 2.69 11.13
C ARG A 126 -12.01 4.00 10.73
N THR A 127 -12.17 5.07 11.51
CA THR A 127 -11.51 6.35 11.26
C THR A 127 -9.99 6.23 11.33
N LEU A 128 -9.47 5.52 12.33
CA LEU A 128 -8.03 5.30 12.49
C LEU A 128 -7.46 4.50 11.32
N ALA A 129 -8.14 3.43 10.88
CA ALA A 129 -7.72 2.65 9.73
C ALA A 129 -7.70 3.47 8.45
N ALA A 130 -8.72 4.29 8.19
CA ALA A 130 -8.75 5.19 7.04
C ALA A 130 -7.57 6.16 7.04
N LEU A 131 -7.30 6.80 8.19
CA LEU A 131 -6.17 7.72 8.34
C LEU A 131 -4.83 7.01 8.09
N LEU A 132 -4.63 5.81 8.64
CA LEU A 132 -3.42 5.03 8.39
C LEU A 132 -3.26 4.67 6.92
N LEU A 133 -4.35 4.28 6.24
CA LEU A 133 -4.33 3.96 4.81
C LEU A 133 -4.03 5.20 3.95
N ASP A 134 -4.56 6.36 4.30
CA ASP A 134 -4.23 7.64 3.66
C ASP A 134 -2.72 7.95 3.80
N GLU A 135 -2.15 7.80 5.01
CA GLU A 135 -0.70 7.99 5.26
C GLU A 135 0.18 6.97 4.52
N LEU A 136 -0.37 5.79 4.18
CA LEU A 136 0.28 4.79 3.35
C LEU A 136 0.18 5.10 1.84
N GLY A 137 -0.56 6.14 1.46
CA GLY A 137 -0.85 6.51 0.07
C GLY A 137 -1.79 5.52 -0.63
N GLU A 138 -2.59 4.80 0.14
CA GLU A 138 -3.57 3.85 -0.37
C GLU A 138 -4.76 4.56 -0.99
N GLN A 139 -5.27 3.98 -2.08
CA GLN A 139 -6.40 4.54 -2.83
C GLN A 139 -7.51 3.50 -2.91
N ALA A 140 -8.77 3.98 -2.89
CA ALA A 140 -9.97 3.16 -3.04
C ALA A 140 -10.04 1.97 -2.05
N TYR A 141 -9.60 2.17 -0.82
CA TYR A 141 -9.74 1.19 0.25
C TYR A 141 -11.18 1.17 0.81
N ASP A 142 -11.61 0.01 1.33
CA ASP A 142 -12.89 -0.15 2.01
C ASP A 142 -12.69 -0.54 3.48
N VAL A 143 -13.14 0.33 4.38
CA VAL A 143 -13.10 0.15 5.84
C VAL A 143 -14.51 -0.05 6.43
N SER A 144 -15.53 -0.23 5.60
CA SER A 144 -16.94 -0.34 6.03
C SER A 144 -17.19 -1.53 6.97
N ALA A 145 -16.43 -2.62 6.82
CA ALA A 145 -16.51 -3.79 7.68
C ALA A 145 -15.89 -3.60 9.08
N LEU A 146 -15.11 -2.52 9.30
CA LEU A 146 -14.52 -2.26 10.60
C LEU A 146 -15.56 -1.74 11.61
N PRO A 147 -15.51 -2.20 12.86
CA PRO A 147 -16.42 -1.73 13.89
C PRO A 147 -16.09 -0.29 14.32
N ASP A 148 -17.06 0.42 14.87
CA ASP A 148 -16.85 1.75 15.43
C ASP A 148 -16.39 1.74 16.90
N GLU A 149 -16.43 0.57 17.53
CA GLU A 149 -16.05 0.30 18.91
C GLU A 149 -15.19 -0.98 19.00
N PRO A 150 -14.33 -1.13 20.02
CA PRO A 150 -14.04 -0.15 21.07
C PRO A 150 -13.16 1.00 20.55
N ARG A 151 -13.15 2.13 21.27
CA ARG A 151 -12.23 3.27 21.06
C ARG A 151 -11.04 3.25 22.04
N PRO A 152 -10.01 2.40 21.80
CA PRO A 152 -8.81 2.38 22.64
C PRO A 152 -8.02 3.68 22.49
N ARG A 153 -7.36 4.09 23.57
CA ARG A 153 -6.39 5.19 23.53
C ARG A 153 -5.25 4.81 22.57
N GLN A 154 -4.95 5.70 21.64
CA GLN A 154 -3.85 5.55 20.69
C GLN A 154 -2.96 6.78 20.72
N GLU A 155 -1.66 6.57 20.71
CA GLU A 155 -0.66 7.65 20.65
C GLU A 155 0.44 7.19 19.71
N TRP A 156 0.57 7.90 18.60
CA TRP A 156 1.54 7.61 17.55
C TRP A 156 2.55 8.75 17.49
N ASP A 157 3.82 8.41 17.64
CA ASP A 157 4.95 9.33 17.49
C ASP A 157 5.89 8.78 16.41
N GLY A 158 5.61 9.13 15.16
CA GLY A 158 6.36 8.64 14.00
C GLY A 158 6.21 7.13 13.76
N LEU A 159 5.09 6.54 14.17
CA LEU A 159 4.82 5.12 14.00
C LEU A 159 4.74 4.77 12.50
N ALA A 160 5.29 3.63 12.09
CA ALA A 160 5.03 3.10 10.75
C ALA A 160 3.54 2.71 10.65
N PRO A 161 2.72 3.36 9.79
CA PRO A 161 1.27 3.14 9.79
C PRO A 161 0.91 1.68 9.50
N ALA A 162 1.71 1.01 8.68
CA ALA A 162 1.57 -0.41 8.40
C ALA A 162 1.66 -1.27 9.67
N ALA A 163 2.54 -0.93 10.62
CA ALA A 163 2.65 -1.67 11.88
C ALA A 163 1.41 -1.53 12.77
N ALA A 164 0.68 -0.40 12.68
CA ALA A 164 -0.59 -0.24 13.38
C ALA A 164 -1.76 -1.01 12.75
N LEU A 165 -1.62 -1.43 11.48
CA LEU A 165 -2.62 -2.22 10.75
C LEU A 165 -2.37 -3.74 10.82
N ALA A 166 -1.22 -4.18 11.36
CA ALA A 166 -0.84 -5.58 11.46
C ALA A 166 -1.46 -6.26 12.68
#